data_AF-A0A6I9QT76-F1
#
_entry.id   AF-A0A6I9QT76-F1
#
_cell.length_a   1.000
_cell.length_b   1.000
_cell.length_c   1.000
_cell.angle_alpha   90.00
_cell.angle_beta   90.00
_cell.angle_gamma   90.00
#
_symmetry.space_group_name_H-M   'P 1'
#
loop_
_entity.id
_entity.type
_entity.pdbx_description
1 polymer ?
#
loop_
_entity_poly.entity_id
_entity_poly.type
_entity_poly.pdbx_seq_one_letter_code
_entity_poly.pdbx_strand_id
1 'polypeptide(L)'
;MEEITEGVNNLSVTDSNKKNRIQVSNTKKPLFFYVNLAKRYMQQHNEVELSALGMAIATVVTITEILKNNGLAVEKKIMTSTVDVKDESRGRPIQKAKIEILLGKTENFDELMAAAAEERDVGGGEEQS
;
A
#
# COMPACT_ATOMS: atom_id res chain seq x y z
N MET A 1 -15.20 -4.94 26.67
CA MET A 1 -15.01 -5.99 25.63
C MET A 1 -13.90 -5.52 24.71
N GLU A 2 -12.67 -5.68 25.19
CA GLU A 2 -11.46 -5.52 24.39
C GLU A 2 -10.94 -6.93 24.21
N GLU A 3 -11.08 -7.52 23.03
CA GLU A 3 -10.39 -8.77 22.71
C GLU A 3 -10.17 -8.89 21.20
N ILE A 4 -8.87 -8.88 20.85
CA ILE A 4 -8.22 -9.62 19.77
C ILE A 4 -8.39 -9.07 18.34
N THR A 5 -7.44 -8.20 17.92
CA THR A 5 -7.13 -7.99 16.49
C THR A 5 -5.69 -8.35 16.11
N GLU A 6 -5.10 -9.34 16.79
CA GLU A 6 -3.71 -9.81 16.58
C GLU A 6 -3.56 -10.89 15.50
N GLY A 7 -4.55 -11.08 14.63
CA GLY A 7 -4.54 -12.11 13.59
C GLY A 7 -3.83 -11.74 12.27
N VAL A 8 -2.70 -11.02 12.29
CA VAL A 8 -1.89 -10.77 11.08
C VAL A 8 -0.45 -11.28 11.15
N ASN A 9 0.00 -11.78 12.30
CA ASN A 9 1.34 -12.33 12.43
C ASN A 9 1.29 -13.87 12.35
N ASN A 10 1.48 -14.41 11.15
CA ASN A 10 2.26 -15.63 10.87
C ASN A 10 1.85 -16.25 9.54
N LEU A 11 2.22 -15.58 8.43
CA LEU A 11 2.34 -16.24 7.14
C LEU A 11 3.81 -16.47 6.85
N SER A 12 4.24 -17.73 7.01
CA SER A 12 5.45 -18.38 6.53
C SER A 12 6.74 -17.55 6.42
N VAL A 13 7.70 -17.92 7.27
CA VAL A 13 9.06 -17.39 7.45
C VAL A 13 9.97 -17.65 6.23
N THR A 14 9.53 -17.27 5.02
CA THR A 14 10.34 -17.35 3.78
C THR A 14 10.36 -16.03 2.99
N ASP A 15 9.43 -15.10 3.21
CA ASP A 15 9.46 -13.75 2.64
C ASP A 15 10.09 -12.75 3.62
N SER A 16 11.41 -12.86 3.81
CA SER A 16 12.23 -11.98 4.65
C SER A 16 11.92 -10.49 4.39
N ASN A 17 11.25 -9.87 5.37
CA ASN A 17 11.09 -8.43 5.62
C ASN A 17 11.64 -7.47 4.55
N LYS A 18 11.02 -7.44 3.37
CA LYS A 18 11.25 -6.34 2.43
C LYS A 18 10.80 -5.05 3.10
N LYS A 19 11.74 -4.16 3.38
CA LYS A 19 11.50 -2.87 4.06
C LYS A 19 10.52 -1.98 3.30
N ASN A 20 10.32 -2.25 2.01
CA ASN A 20 9.44 -1.52 1.10
C ASN A 20 8.12 -2.24 0.77
N ARG A 21 7.64 -3.16 1.63
CA ARG A 21 6.35 -3.85 1.44
C ARG A 21 5.24 -3.22 2.28
N ILE A 22 4.09 -2.98 1.67
CA ILE A 22 2.87 -2.49 2.31
C ILE A 22 1.78 -3.55 2.17
N GLN A 23 1.25 -4.00 3.31
CA GLN A 23 0.06 -4.84 3.38
C GLN A 23 -1.17 -3.96 3.65
N VAL A 24 -2.07 -3.92 2.67
CA VAL A 24 -3.31 -3.14 2.74
C VAL A 24 -4.41 -4.01 3.32
N SER A 25 -5.12 -3.46 4.31
CA SER A 25 -6.28 -4.09 4.94
C SER A 25 -7.47 -3.14 4.89
N ASN A 26 -8.69 -3.70 4.82
CA ASN A 26 -9.87 -2.97 4.38
C ASN A 26 -10.46 -1.97 5.40
N THR A 27 -10.05 -1.98 6.68
CA THR A 27 -10.85 -1.31 7.74
C THR A 27 -10.08 -0.45 8.74
N LYS A 28 -8.75 -0.33 8.66
CA LYS A 28 -7.97 0.34 9.72
C LYS A 28 -7.42 1.72 9.35
N LYS A 29 -7.26 2.04 8.07
CA LYS A 29 -6.60 3.27 7.63
C LYS A 29 -7.31 3.90 6.41
N PRO A 30 -7.39 5.24 6.34
CA PRO A 30 -7.90 5.93 5.15
C PRO A 30 -7.10 5.61 3.89
N LEU A 31 -7.71 5.71 2.71
CA LEU A 31 -7.05 5.44 1.41
C LEU A 31 -5.71 6.19 1.26
N PHE A 32 -5.70 7.50 1.53
CA PHE A 32 -4.52 8.35 1.37
C PHE A 32 -3.38 8.04 2.35
N PHE A 33 -3.66 7.34 3.46
CA PHE A 33 -2.58 6.84 4.32
C PHE A 33 -1.65 5.91 3.53
N TYR A 34 -2.21 4.97 2.77
CA TYR A 34 -1.43 4.02 1.97
C TYR A 34 -0.79 4.68 0.75
N VAL A 35 -1.47 5.64 0.11
CA VAL A 35 -0.89 6.43 -0.98
C VAL A 35 0.35 7.19 -0.50
N ASN A 36 0.26 7.87 0.65
CA ASN A 36 1.38 8.64 1.19
C ASN A 36 2.52 7.73 1.70
N LEU A 37 2.18 6.58 2.29
CA LEU A 37 3.18 5.59 2.69
C LEU A 37 3.92 5.01 1.48
N ALA A 38 3.22 4.73 0.39
CA ALA A 38 3.82 4.25 -0.85
C ALA A 38 4.77 5.28 -1.46
N LYS A 39 4.38 6.57 -1.49
CA LYS A 39 5.27 7.67 -1.89
C LYS A 39 6.55 7.69 -1.04
N ARG A 40 6.42 7.61 0.29
CA ARG A 40 7.57 7.59 1.21
C ARG A 40 8.48 6.38 0.98
N TYR A 41 7.91 5.19 0.76
CA TYR A 41 8.71 3.99 0.51
C TYR A 41 9.43 4.07 -0.84
N MET A 42 8.78 4.58 -1.89
CA MET A 42 9.46 4.83 -3.16
C MET A 42 10.56 5.88 -3.00
N GLN A 43 10.37 6.96 -2.23
CA GLN A 43 11.45 7.93 -1.93
C GLN A 43 12.69 7.25 -1.30
N GLN A 44 12.47 6.30 -0.39
CA GLN A 44 13.54 5.64 0.37
C GLN A 44 14.18 4.45 -0.35
N HIS A 45 13.43 3.77 -1.21
CA HIS A 45 13.79 2.45 -1.74
C HIS A 45 13.66 2.33 -3.27
N ASN A 46 13.30 3.42 -3.97
CA ASN A 46 12.97 3.49 -5.40
C ASN A 46 11.76 2.68 -5.86
N GLU A 47 11.32 1.72 -5.05
CA GLU A 47 10.23 0.81 -5.35
C GLU A 47 9.39 0.53 -4.10
N VAL A 48 8.13 0.14 -4.32
CA VAL A 48 7.22 -0.31 -3.27
C VAL A 48 6.43 -1.53 -3.73
N GLU A 49 6.27 -2.50 -2.83
CA GLU A 49 5.44 -3.68 -3.05
C GLU A 49 4.11 -3.52 -2.29
N LEU A 50 2.99 -3.43 -3.01
CA LEU A 50 1.65 -3.36 -2.45
C LEU A 50 1.00 -4.74 -2.48
N SER A 51 0.44 -5.18 -1.37
CA SER A 51 -0.25 -6.47 -1.29
C SER A 51 -1.56 -6.39 -0.51
N ALA A 52 -2.54 -7.19 -0.91
CA ALA A 52 -3.83 -7.28 -0.24
C ALA A 52 -4.49 -8.64 -0.46
N LEU A 53 -5.45 -8.95 0.44
CA LEU A 53 -6.29 -10.14 0.38
C LEU A 53 -7.77 -9.79 0.29
N GLY A 54 -8.51 -10.54 -0.53
CA GLY A 54 -9.96 -10.45 -0.65
C GLY A 54 -10.46 -9.02 -0.94
N MET A 55 -11.36 -8.50 -0.11
CA MET A 55 -11.98 -7.18 -0.33
C MET A 55 -10.98 -6.02 -0.37
N ALA A 56 -9.82 -6.13 0.27
CA ALA A 56 -8.79 -5.08 0.26
C ALA A 56 -8.04 -4.97 -1.10
N ILE A 57 -8.26 -5.92 -2.02
CA ILE A 57 -7.67 -5.87 -3.37
C ILE A 57 -8.10 -4.59 -4.10
N ALA A 58 -9.37 -4.20 -3.98
CA ALA A 58 -9.88 -2.97 -4.60
C ALA A 58 -9.07 -1.74 -4.16
N THR A 59 -8.76 -1.64 -2.86
CA THR A 59 -7.96 -0.54 -2.30
C THR A 59 -6.55 -0.51 -2.91
N VAL A 60 -5.88 -1.66 -3.08
CA VAL A 60 -4.55 -1.73 -3.73
C VAL A 60 -4.61 -1.28 -5.18
N VAL A 61 -5.65 -1.66 -5.91
CA VAL A 61 -5.86 -1.22 -7.29
C VAL A 61 -6.03 0.30 -7.33
N THR A 62 -6.89 0.87 -6.49
CA THR A 62 -7.09 2.32 -6.41
C THR A 62 -5.82 3.08 -6.03
N ILE A 63 -5.03 2.59 -5.06
CA ILE A 63 -3.75 3.22 -4.71
C ILE A 63 -2.80 3.21 -5.92
N THR A 64 -2.73 2.09 -6.63
CA THR A 64 -1.88 1.95 -7.81
C THR A 64 -2.30 2.90 -8.91
N GLU A 65 -3.60 2.99 -9.20
CA GLU A 65 -4.17 3.91 -10.19
C GLU A 65 -3.87 5.36 -9.84
N ILE A 66 -4.06 5.78 -8.59
CA ILE A 66 -3.74 7.14 -8.14
C ILE A 66 -2.26 7.46 -8.40
N LEU A 67 -1.35 6.56 -8.02
CA LEU A 67 0.09 6.79 -8.18
C LEU A 67 0.51 6.85 -9.66
N LYS A 68 -0.05 5.98 -10.51
CA LYS A 68 0.22 5.99 -11.95
C LYS A 68 -0.36 7.21 -12.66
N ASN A 69 -1.63 7.54 -12.38
CA ASN A 69 -2.31 8.66 -13.03
C ASN A 69 -1.71 10.01 -12.66
N ASN A 70 -1.16 10.14 -11.45
CA ASN A 70 -0.41 11.32 -11.03
C ASN A 70 1.03 11.34 -11.54
N GLY A 71 1.43 10.40 -12.40
CA GLY A 71 2.77 10.34 -12.99
C GLY A 71 3.89 10.00 -11.99
N LEU A 72 3.56 9.47 -10.80
CA LEU A 72 4.53 9.17 -9.75
C LEU A 72 5.12 7.76 -9.85
N ALA A 73 4.36 6.81 -10.39
CA ALA A 73 4.78 5.41 -10.41
C ALA A 73 4.56 4.74 -11.75
N VAL A 74 5.38 3.72 -12.00
CA VAL A 74 5.25 2.75 -13.09
C VAL A 74 5.16 1.36 -12.46
N GLU A 75 4.24 0.55 -12.94
CA GLU A 75 4.14 -0.86 -12.57
C GLU A 75 5.30 -1.66 -13.16
N LYS A 76 5.96 -2.43 -12.30
CA LYS A 76 7.00 -3.38 -12.69
C LYS A 76 6.48 -4.81 -12.71
N LYS A 77 5.52 -5.12 -11.84
CA LYS A 77 4.90 -6.44 -11.74
C LYS A 77 3.49 -6.31 -11.17
N ILE A 78 2.56 -7.07 -11.74
CA ILE A 78 1.22 -7.30 -11.19
C ILE A 78 1.02 -8.80 -11.14
N MET A 79 0.72 -9.33 -9.95
CA MET A 79 0.51 -10.75 -9.74
C MET A 79 -0.74 -10.96 -8.89
N THR A 80 -1.57 -11.90 -9.31
CA THR A 80 -2.70 -12.39 -8.52
C THR A 80 -2.52 -13.88 -8.27
N SER A 81 -2.94 -14.34 -7.10
CA SER A 81 -2.86 -15.73 -6.70
C SER A 81 -3.98 -16.06 -5.72
N THR A 82 -4.14 -17.34 -5.42
CA THR A 82 -5.00 -17.81 -4.33
C THR A 82 -4.10 -18.38 -3.25
N VAL A 83 -4.32 -17.95 -2.00
CA VAL A 83 -3.54 -18.40 -0.85
C VAL A 83 -4.44 -18.98 0.22
N ASP A 84 -3.96 -20.02 0.89
CA ASP A 84 -4.61 -20.58 2.07
C ASP A 84 -4.32 -19.68 3.28
N VAL A 85 -5.39 -19.21 3.93
CA VAL A 85 -5.34 -18.38 5.13
C VAL A 85 -5.93 -19.17 6.29
N LYS A 86 -5.20 -19.25 7.39
CA LYS A 86 -5.71 -19.87 8.62
C LYS A 86 -6.84 -19.01 9.18
N ASP A 87 -8.02 -19.60 9.32
CA ASP A 87 -9.17 -18.99 9.99
C ASP A 87 -9.41 -19.74 11.29
N GLU A 88 -9.07 -19.11 12.42
CA GLU A 88 -9.18 -19.73 13.75
C GLU A 88 -10.63 -19.96 14.16
N SER A 89 -11.59 -19.27 13.54
CA SER A 89 -13.01 -19.43 13.82
C SER A 89 -13.64 -20.63 13.10
N ARG A 90 -13.04 -21.09 11.99
CA ARG A 90 -13.64 -22.11 11.10
C ARG A 90 -12.97 -23.47 11.16
N GLY A 91 -11.88 -23.63 11.91
CA GLY A 91 -11.18 -24.91 12.09
C GLY A 91 -10.52 -25.51 10.83
N ARG A 92 -10.68 -24.85 9.66
CA ARG A 92 -10.08 -25.23 8.38
C ARG A 92 -9.52 -24.00 7.66
N PRO A 93 -8.43 -24.12 6.88
CA PRO A 93 -7.94 -23.04 6.04
C PRO A 93 -9.00 -22.58 5.04
N ILE A 94 -9.03 -21.28 4.76
CA ILE A 94 -9.87 -20.67 3.73
C ILE A 94 -9.00 -20.12 2.61
N GLN A 95 -9.41 -20.36 1.37
CA GLN A 95 -8.74 -19.78 0.21
C GLN A 95 -9.16 -18.32 0.03
N LYS A 96 -8.18 -17.42 -0.06
CA LYS A 96 -8.40 -16.01 -0.40
C LYS A 96 -7.60 -15.63 -1.62
N ALA A 97 -8.21 -14.82 -2.48
CA ALA A 97 -7.47 -14.12 -3.52
C ALA A 97 -6.45 -13.18 -2.88
N LYS A 98 -5.24 -13.15 -3.42
CA LYS A 98 -4.13 -12.27 -3.08
C LYS A 98 -3.72 -11.50 -4.32
N ILE A 99 -3.43 -10.21 -4.16
CA ILE A 99 -2.78 -9.38 -5.16
C ILE A 99 -1.44 -8.89 -4.64
N GLU A 100 -0.45 -8.80 -5.52
CA GLU A 100 0.88 -8.26 -5.27
C GLU A 100 1.28 -7.38 -6.46
N ILE A 101 1.54 -6.10 -6.21
CA ILE A 101 1.93 -5.12 -7.22
C ILE A 101 3.25 -4.51 -6.82
N LEU A 102 4.26 -4.61 -7.68
CA LEU A 102 5.52 -3.89 -7.54
C LEU A 102 5.46 -2.62 -8.38
N LEU A 103 5.63 -1.47 -7.73
CA LEU A 103 5.72 -0.16 -8.35
C LEU A 103 7.14 0.37 -8.22
N GLY A 104 7.63 1.05 -9.25
CA GLY A 104 8.85 1.85 -9.19
C GLY A 104 8.57 3.33 -9.45
N LYS A 105 9.47 4.19 -8.98
CA LYS A 105 9.47 5.61 -9.34
C LYS A 105 9.48 5.80 -10.86
N THR A 106 8.75 6.81 -11.32
CA THR A 106 8.98 7.42 -12.63
C THR A 106 10.17 8.37 -12.59
N GLU A 107 10.62 8.83 -13.75
CA GLU A 107 11.67 9.86 -13.85
C GLU A 107 11.24 11.19 -13.22
N ASN A 108 9.95 11.53 -13.32
CA ASN A 108 9.37 12.78 -12.81
C ASN A 108 9.04 12.73 -11.31
N PHE A 109 9.29 11.61 -10.64
CA PHE A 109 8.80 11.38 -9.28
C PHE A 109 9.33 12.41 -8.28
N ASP A 110 10.64 12.66 -8.27
CA ASP A 110 11.26 13.55 -7.28
C ASP A 110 10.85 15.02 -7.52
N GLU A 111 10.70 15.44 -8.77
CA GLU A 111 10.19 16.77 -9.16
C GLU A 111 8.74 16.98 -8.69
N LEU A 112 7.85 16.02 -8.98
CA LEU A 112 6.45 16.09 -8.57
C LEU A 112 6.28 16.06 -7.05
N MET A 113 7.15 15.33 -6.33
CA MET A 113 7.15 15.30 -4.87
C MET A 113 7.64 16.63 -4.26
N ALA A 114 8.60 17.31 -4.89
CA ALA A 114 9.08 18.62 -4.47
C ALA A 114 8.01 19.70 -4.72
N ALA A 115 7.43 19.75 -5.93
CA ALA A 115 6.37 20.68 -6.28
C ALA A 115 5.16 20.57 -5.33
N ALA A 116 4.74 19.34 -5.01
CA ALA A 116 3.65 19.11 -4.06
C ALA A 116 3.98 19.49 -2.60
N ALA A 117 5.25 19.62 -2.25
CA ALA A 117 5.66 20.14 -0.93
C ALA A 117 5.60 21.67 -0.92
N GLU A 118 6.07 22.33 -1.99
CA GLU A 118 5.99 23.80 -2.14
C GLU A 118 4.55 24.31 -2.16
N GLU A 119 3.64 23.63 -2.89
CA GLU A 119 2.21 24.01 -2.91
C GLU A 119 1.56 23.95 -1.52
N ARG A 120 1.99 23.04 -0.65
CA ARG A 120 1.48 22.93 0.73
C ARG A 120 1.99 24.06 1.62
N ASP A 121 3.22 24.49 1.43
CA ASP A 121 3.81 25.59 2.21
C ASP A 121 3.25 26.95 1.78
N VAL A 122 2.90 27.12 0.49
CA VAL A 122 2.28 28.34 -0.02
C VAL A 122 0.79 28.45 0.37
N GLY A 123 0.05 27.33 0.34
CA GLY A 123 -1.37 27.31 0.71
C GLY A 123 -1.69 27.48 2.20
N GLY A 124 -0.68 27.37 3.08
CA GLY A 124 -0.83 27.60 4.53
C GLY A 124 -0.82 29.07 4.95
N GLY A 125 -0.58 30.00 4.02
CA GLY A 125 -0.44 31.44 4.29
C GLY A 125 -1.71 32.28 4.14
N GLU A 126 -2.81 31.75 3.62
CA GLU A 126 -3.99 32.55 3.23
C GLU A 126 -5.26 32.32 4.08
N GLU A 127 -5.22 31.50 5.14
CA GLU A 127 -6.41 31.18 5.97
C GLU A 127 -6.34 31.66 7.44
N GLN A 128 -5.52 32.69 7.72
CA GLN A 128 -5.58 33.42 9.00
C GLN A 128 -5.54 34.93 8.77
N SER A 129 -6.66 35.52 8.35
CA SER A 129 -6.98 36.95 8.54
C SER A 129 -8.48 37.12 8.67
#